data_AF-A0A8T6QFP3-F1
#
_entry.id   AF-A0A8T6QFP3-F1
#
_cell.length_a   1.000
_cell.length_b   1.000
_cell.length_c   1.000
_cell.angle_alpha   90.00
_cell.angle_beta   90.00
_cell.angle_gamma   90.00
#
_symmetry.space_group_name_H-M   'P 1'
#
loop_
_entity.id
_entity.type
_entity.pdbx_description
1 polymer ?
#
loop_
_entity_poly.entity_id
_entity_poly.type
_entity_poly.pdbx_seq_one_letter_code
_entity_poly.pdbx_strand_id
1 'polypeptide(L)'
;NLYLDNMEATGFYRVPLSSALPGDILLCCFGASVANHAAIYCGNGELLHHLPEQLSKRERYSEKWQRRTHSVWRHRHWHASAFTGIYNDLAAASACM
;
A
#
# COMPACT_ATOMS: atom_id res chain seq x y z
N ASN A 1 -11.97 -1.96 -14.37
CA ASN A 1 -10.59 -1.75 -13.89
C ASN A 1 -10.32 -2.86 -12.88
N LEU A 2 -9.42 -3.80 -13.19
CA LEU A 2 -9.29 -5.04 -12.40
C LEU A 2 -9.08 -4.82 -10.89
N TYR A 3 -8.41 -3.74 -10.47
CA TYR A 3 -8.33 -3.41 -9.05
C TYR A 3 -9.73 -3.11 -8.50
N LEU A 4 -10.35 -2.03 -8.99
CA LEU A 4 -11.61 -1.52 -8.48
C LEU A 4 -12.74 -2.55 -8.59
N ASP A 5 -12.76 -3.32 -9.67
CA ASP A 5 -13.80 -4.32 -9.92
C ASP A 5 -13.73 -5.49 -8.91
N ASN A 6 -12.57 -5.74 -8.30
CA ASN A 6 -12.34 -6.90 -7.44
C ASN A 6 -12.10 -6.57 -5.95
N MET A 7 -11.79 -5.33 -5.57
CA MET A 7 -11.48 -5.01 -4.17
C MET A 7 -12.59 -5.47 -3.21
N GLU A 8 -13.83 -5.06 -3.45
CA GLU A 8 -14.95 -5.42 -2.57
C GLU A 8 -15.26 -6.93 -2.59
N ALA A 9 -15.24 -7.53 -3.78
CA ALA A 9 -15.49 -8.95 -3.97
C ALA A 9 -14.44 -9.83 -3.26
N THR A 10 -13.22 -9.32 -3.09
CA THR A 10 -12.12 -10.00 -2.40
C THR A 10 -12.00 -9.62 -0.92
N GLY A 11 -13.05 -9.03 -0.34
CA GLY A 11 -13.11 -8.77 1.10
C GLY A 11 -12.42 -7.49 1.54
N PHE A 12 -12.06 -6.60 0.62
CA PHE A 12 -11.63 -5.25 0.98
C PHE A 12 -12.81 -4.29 1.11
N TYR A 13 -12.60 -3.22 1.87
CA TYR A 13 -13.52 -2.10 1.94
C TYR A 13 -12.73 -0.79 1.94
N ARG A 14 -13.33 0.29 1.42
CA ARG A 14 -12.67 1.60 1.36
C ARG A 14 -12.57 2.20 2.74
N VAL A 15 -11.45 2.87 2.99
CA VAL A 15 -11.23 3.68 4.19
C VAL A 15 -10.76 5.09 3.81
N PRO A 16 -11.07 6.13 4.61
CA PRO A 16 -10.48 7.45 4.46
C PRO A 16 -8.96 7.40 4.59
N LEU A 17 -8.23 8.18 3.77
CA LEU A 17 -6.77 8.25 3.83
C LEU A 17 -6.26 8.68 5.23
N SER A 18 -6.99 9.56 5.91
CA SER A 18 -6.69 9.99 7.29
C SER A 18 -6.75 8.86 8.33
N SER A 19 -7.38 7.74 7.99
CA SER A 19 -7.51 6.55 8.84
C SER A 19 -6.68 5.36 8.36
N ALA A 20 -5.76 5.59 7.42
CA ALA A 20 -4.89 4.56 6.88
C ALA A 20 -4.04 3.93 8.01
N LEU A 21 -4.00 2.61 8.05
CA LEU A 21 -3.23 1.82 8.99
C LEU A 21 -2.19 0.97 8.24
N PRO A 22 -1.09 0.58 8.91
CA PRO A 22 -0.13 -0.34 8.32
C PRO A 22 -0.80 -1.61 7.79
N GLY A 23 -0.43 -2.01 6.58
CA GLY A 23 -1.05 -3.12 5.84
C GLY A 23 -2.22 -2.72 4.93
N ASP A 24 -2.72 -1.49 4.99
CA ASP A 24 -3.73 -1.02 4.04
C ASP A 24 -3.14 -0.90 2.63
N ILE A 25 -3.99 -1.14 1.61
CA ILE A 25 -3.63 -1.00 0.21
C ILE A 25 -3.97 0.41 -0.27
N LEU A 26 -2.96 1.11 -0.79
CA LEU A 26 -3.14 2.34 -1.54
C LEU A 26 -3.15 2.02 -3.03
N LEU A 27 -4.27 2.29 -3.68
CA LEU A 27 -4.33 2.32 -5.14
C LEU A 27 -3.98 3.73 -5.63
N CYS A 28 -3.10 3.79 -6.62
CA CYS A 28 -2.56 5.01 -7.18
C CYS A 28 -2.76 5.07 -8.70
N CYS A 29 -2.91 6.28 -9.21
CA CYS A 29 -2.88 6.62 -10.63
C CYS A 29 -1.43 6.90 -11.04
N PHE A 30 -0.81 5.96 -11.75
CA PHE A 30 0.59 6.05 -12.18
C PHE A 30 0.69 6.14 -13.70
N GLY A 31 0.94 7.35 -14.21
CA GLY A 31 1.05 7.60 -15.66
C GLY A 31 -0.28 7.49 -16.42
N ALA A 32 -1.40 7.33 -15.71
CA ALA A 32 -2.75 7.24 -16.26
C ALA A 32 -3.75 7.96 -15.33
N SER A 33 -4.97 8.19 -15.81
CA SER A 33 -6.08 8.76 -15.02
C SER A 33 -6.83 7.72 -14.19
N VAL A 34 -6.48 6.44 -14.31
CA VAL A 34 -7.13 5.33 -13.63
C VAL A 34 -6.20 4.69 -12.61
N ALA A 35 -6.77 4.08 -11.56
CA ALA A 35 -6.02 3.30 -10.59
C ALA A 35 -5.33 2.10 -11.28
N ASN A 36 -4.01 2.07 -11.29
CA ASN A 36 -3.24 1.04 -11.98
C ASN A 36 -2.00 0.58 -11.21
N HIS A 37 -1.72 1.21 -10.07
CA HIS A 37 -0.58 0.90 -9.21
C HIS A 37 -1.07 0.63 -7.79
N ALA A 38 -0.56 -0.42 -7.16
CA ALA A 38 -0.85 -0.74 -5.76
C ALA A 38 0.40 -0.59 -4.88
N ALA A 39 0.20 -0.07 -3.69
CA ALA A 39 1.22 0.03 -2.65
C ALA A 39 0.63 -0.41 -1.31
N ILE A 40 1.47 -0.91 -0.41
CA ILE A 40 1.09 -1.21 0.97
C ILE A 40 1.55 -0.05 1.85
N TYR A 41 0.67 0.48 2.69
CA TYR A 41 1.08 1.44 3.71
C TYR A 41 1.88 0.74 4.79
N CYS A 42 3.08 1.23 5.09
CA CYS A 42 3.94 0.66 6.11
C CYS A 42 3.76 1.31 7.49
N GLY A 43 2.95 2.37 7.60
CA GLY A 43 2.99 3.28 8.73
C GLY A 43 4.11 4.30 8.57
N ASN A 44 4.19 5.25 9.52
CA ASN A 44 5.25 6.27 9.59
C ASN A 44 5.49 7.07 8.28
N GLY A 45 4.47 7.15 7.43
CA GLY A 45 4.59 7.84 6.14
C GLY A 45 5.44 7.09 5.12
N GLU A 46 5.48 5.76 5.15
CA GLU A 46 6.18 4.92 4.18
C GLU A 46 5.23 4.04 3.37
N LEU A 47 5.63 3.75 2.13
CA LEU A 47 4.98 2.81 1.22
C LEU A 47 5.94 1.70 0.84
N LEU A 48 5.45 0.46 0.84
CA LEU A 48 6.09 -0.67 0.19
C LEU A 48 5.41 -0.92 -1.16
N HIS A 49 6.19 -0.91 -2.23
CA HIS A 49 5.68 -1.15 -3.58
C HIS A 49 6.81 -1.55 -4.53
N HIS A 50 6.44 -1.88 -5.76
CA HIS A 50 7.35 -2.18 -6.85
C HIS A 50 7.06 -1.23 -8.01
N LEU A 51 8.05 -0.47 -8.47
CA LEU A 51 7.91 0.39 -9.65
C LEU A 51 8.39 -0.36 -10.90
N PRO A 52 7.82 -0.07 -12.09
CA PRO A 52 8.31 -0.63 -13.33
C PRO A 52 9.83 -0.45 -13.46
N GLU A 53 10.53 -1.51 -13.84
CA GLU A 53 11.99 -1.56 -14.02
C GLU A 53 12.82 -1.22 -12.76
N GLN A 54 12.24 -1.33 -11.56
CA GLN A 54 12.93 -1.11 -10.29
C GLN A 54 12.68 -2.27 -9.33
N LEU A 55 13.61 -2.48 -8.38
CA LEU A 55 13.35 -3.42 -7.29
C LEU A 55 12.20 -2.94 -6.40
N SER A 56 11.55 -3.89 -5.74
CA SER A 56 10.62 -3.57 -4.65
C SER A 56 11.34 -2.79 -3.57
N LYS A 57 10.71 -1.73 -3.06
CA LYS A 57 11.34 -0.81 -2.11
C LYS A 57 10.33 -0.22 -1.14
N ARG A 58 10.86 0.20 0.01
CA ARG A 58 10.20 1.13 0.91
C ARG A 58 10.59 2.54 0.52
N GLU A 59 9.61 3.41 0.29
CA GLU A 59 9.88 4.83 0.07
C GLU A 59 8.86 5.72 0.77
N ARG A 60 9.24 6.98 0.98
CA ARG A 60 8.40 7.96 1.65
C ARG A 60 7.11 8.20 0.86
N TYR A 61 5.99 8.18 1.57
CA TYR A 61 4.67 8.59 1.09
C TYR A 61 4.58 10.12 0.93
N SER A 62 5.37 10.62 -0.01
CA SER A 62 5.50 12.04 -0.31
C SER A 62 4.23 12.63 -0.91
N GLU A 63 4.17 13.96 -0.98
CA GLU A 63 3.07 14.69 -1.63
C GLU A 63 2.83 14.22 -3.08
N LYS A 64 3.91 13.84 -3.80
CA LYS A 64 3.80 13.25 -5.15
C LYS A 64 2.96 11.98 -5.15
N TRP A 65 3.12 11.11 -4.15
CA TRP A 65 2.33 9.89 -4.01
C TRP A 65 0.92 10.19 -3.52
N GLN A 66 0.76 11.08 -2.56
CA GLN A 66 -0.55 11.50 -2.06
C GLN A 66 -1.44 12.05 -3.18
N ARG A 67 -0.89 12.91 -4.07
CA ARG A 67 -1.62 13.42 -5.25
C ARG A 67 -1.97 12.34 -6.26
N ARG A 68 -1.27 11.20 -6.25
CA ARG A 68 -1.54 10.04 -7.12
C ARG A 68 -2.49 9.05 -6.47
N THR A 69 -2.72 9.12 -5.15
CA THR A 69 -3.57 8.17 -4.44
C THR A 69 -5.02 8.34 -4.87
N HIS A 70 -5.55 7.28 -5.45
CA HIS A 70 -6.93 7.18 -5.85
C HIS A 70 -7.82 6.77 -4.68
N SER A 71 -7.39 5.78 -3.89
CA SER A 71 -8.19 5.20 -2.82
C SER A 71 -7.36 4.34 -1.88
N VAL A 72 -7.79 4.25 -0.62
CA VAL A 72 -7.22 3.36 0.39
C VAL A 72 -8.23 2.25 0.72
N TRP A 73 -7.72 1.04 0.90
CA TRP A 73 -8.52 -0.16 1.11
C TRP A 73 -7.96 -1.01 2.23
N ARG A 74 -8.85 -1.50 3.10
CA ARG A 74 -8.53 -2.41 4.19
C ARG A 74 -9.23 -3.74 3.98
N HIS A 75 -8.53 -4.84 4.23
CA HIS A 75 -9.14 -6.17 4.19
C HIS A 75 -9.96 -6.44 5.45
N ARG A 76 -11.09 -7.15 5.35
CA ARG A 76 -11.97 -7.46 6.49
C ARG A 76 -11.30 -8.30 7.59
N HIS A 77 -10.32 -9.13 7.22
CA HIS A 77 -9.52 -9.90 8.18
C HIS A 77 -8.25 -9.16 8.64
N TRP A 78 -8.20 -7.83 8.47
CA TRP A 78 -7.06 -7.05 8.95
C TRP A 78 -6.90 -7.21 10.47
N HIS A 79 -5.66 -7.39 10.88
CA HIS A 79 -5.26 -7.42 12.28
C HIS A 79 -3.87 -6.76 12.40
N ALA A 80 -3.59 -6.12 13.53
CA ALA A 80 -2.32 -5.41 13.73
C ALA A 80 -1.10 -6.32 13.48
N SER A 81 -1.15 -7.56 13.98
CA SER A 81 -0.04 -8.52 13.80
C SER A 81 0.17 -9.00 12.36
N ALA A 82 -0.85 -8.92 11.49
CA ALA A 82 -0.76 -9.42 10.12
C ALA A 82 0.30 -8.65 9.30
N PHE A 83 0.45 -7.35 9.57
CA PHE A 83 1.48 -6.54 8.94
C PHE A 83 2.77 -6.48 9.77
N THR A 84 2.67 -6.36 11.10
CA THR A 84 3.85 -6.22 11.96
C THR A 84 4.86 -7.36 11.81
N GLY A 85 4.39 -8.62 11.71
CA GLY A 85 5.30 -9.77 11.51
C GLY A 85 6.12 -9.64 10.22
N ILE A 86 5.43 -9.48 9.09
CA ILE A 86 6.05 -9.32 7.77
C ILE A 86 6.97 -8.09 7.75
N TYR A 87 6.55 -6.99 8.35
CA TYR A 87 7.36 -5.76 8.38
C TYR A 87 8.65 -5.93 9.17
N ASN A 88 8.60 -6.62 10.31
CA ASN A 88 9.78 -6.92 11.11
C ASN A 88 10.76 -7.82 10.36
N ASP A 89 10.27 -8.83 9.63
CA ASP A 89 11.11 -9.70 8.80
C ASP A 89 11.84 -8.89 7.70
N LEU A 90 11.13 -7.98 7.03
CA LEU A 90 11.70 -7.08 6.03
C LEU A 90 12.71 -6.10 6.61
N ALA A 91 12.47 -5.60 7.83
CA ALA A 91 13.40 -4.72 8.53
C ALA A 91 14.69 -5.46 8.94
N ALA A 92 14.56 -6.66 9.50
CA ALA A 92 15.69 -7.49 9.90
C ALA A 92 16.61 -7.83 8.72
N ALA A 93 16.04 -8.24 7.58
CA ALA A 93 16.81 -8.53 6.37
C ALA A 93 17.58 -7.32 5.82
N SER A 94 17.11 -6.10 6.10
CA SER A 94 17.77 -4.85 5.67
C SER A 94 18.92 -4.43 6.58
N ALA A 95 18.97 -4.92 7.82
CA ALA A 95 20.03 -4.59 8.78
C ALA A 95 21.29 -5.47 8.63
N CYS A 96 21.20 -6.53 7.82
CA CYS A 96 22.30 -7.47 7.56
C CYS A 96 23.12 -7.14 6.29
N MET A 97 22.83 -6.02 5.62
CA MET A 97 23.61 -5.46 4.50
C MET A 97 24.28 -4.16 4.94
#